data_AF-A0A7Y5NTD7-F1
#
_entry.id   AF-A0A7Y5NTD7-F1
#
_cell.length_a   1.000
_cell.length_b   1.000
_cell.length_c   1.000
_cell.angle_alpha   90.00
_cell.angle_beta   90.00
_cell.angle_gamma   90.00
#
_symmetry.space_group_name_H-M   'P 1'
#
loop_
_entity.id
_entity.type
_entity.pdbx_description
1 polymer ?
#
loop_
_entity_poly.entity_id
_entity_poly.type
_entity_poly.pdbx_seq_one_letter_code
_entity_poly.pdbx_strand_id
1 'polypeptide(L)'
;MITLSVPGSLEYRDVAVRVVGAACKLFGPPKRDDRRASEPVAAVAPEEKARGELADAFVMAVVSAFSEAFNNLALHGYRGVTDKSALGRIDIKVYAQPIDDESGAVVIEVTDTGHAFDPAQYLELPDELPERGMGLFIIRSFMDEIRYEKGPPHTLTLVKRWSLASSTAAASP
;
A
#
# COMPACT_ATOMS: atom_id res chain seq x y z
N MET A 1 -6.53 -2.11 -13.93
CA MET A 1 -5.95 -3.12 -13.01
C MET A 1 -4.53 -3.44 -13.46
N ILE A 2 -3.62 -3.56 -12.51
CA ILE A 2 -2.23 -4.03 -12.71
C ILE A 2 -2.06 -5.31 -11.90
N THR A 3 -1.39 -6.31 -12.47
CA THR A 3 -1.06 -7.55 -11.77
C THR A 3 0.44 -7.81 -11.84
N LEU A 4 0.98 -8.38 -10.77
CA LEU A 4 2.37 -8.79 -10.66
C LEU A 4 2.41 -10.12 -9.92
N SER A 5 3.28 -11.02 -10.34
CA SER A 5 3.60 -12.20 -9.55
C SER A 5 5.10 -12.33 -9.37
N VAL A 6 5.51 -12.59 -8.14
CA VAL A 6 6.91 -12.73 -7.76
C VAL A 6 7.09 -13.95 -6.85
N PRO A 7 8.27 -14.56 -6.83
CA PRO A 7 8.61 -15.53 -5.78
C PRO A 7 8.50 -14.90 -4.39
N GLY A 8 8.09 -15.70 -3.40
CA GLY A 8 7.93 -15.33 -2.00
C GLY A 8 9.21 -14.99 -1.24
N SER A 9 10.03 -14.08 -1.77
CA SER A 9 11.34 -13.69 -1.24
C SER A 9 11.51 -12.17 -1.20
N LEU A 10 12.27 -11.68 -0.22
CA LEU A 10 12.63 -10.27 -0.10
C LEU A 10 13.42 -9.73 -1.30
N GLU A 11 14.09 -10.59 -2.08
CA GLU A 11 14.81 -10.19 -3.30
C GLU A 11 13.89 -9.49 -4.32
N TYR A 12 12.59 -9.76 -4.27
CA TYR A 12 11.60 -9.21 -5.21
C TYR A 12 10.81 -8.02 -4.64
N ARG A 13 11.10 -7.60 -3.40
CA ARG A 13 10.41 -6.50 -2.73
C ARG A 13 10.46 -5.22 -3.55
N ASP A 14 11.64 -4.84 -4.03
CA ASP A 14 11.81 -3.55 -4.71
C ASP A 14 11.05 -3.51 -6.04
N VAL A 15 10.92 -4.65 -6.73
CA VAL A 15 10.08 -4.77 -7.93
C VAL A 15 8.62 -4.58 -7.55
N ALA A 16 8.15 -5.29 -6.52
CA ALA A 16 6.77 -5.21 -6.05
C ALA A 16 6.39 -3.78 -5.60
N VAL A 17 7.26 -3.13 -4.81
CA VAL A 17 7.08 -1.76 -4.34
C VAL A 17 7.01 -0.77 -5.50
N ARG A 18 7.89 -0.91 -6.51
CA ARG A 18 7.85 -0.04 -7.69
C ARG A 18 6.56 -0.20 -8.49
N VAL A 19 6.06 -1.43 -8.64
CA VAL A 19 4.78 -1.68 -9.32
C VAL A 19 3.62 -1.05 -8.57
N VAL A 20 3.57 -1.20 -7.24
CA VAL A 20 2.54 -0.55 -6.41
C VAL A 20 2.64 0.97 -6.50
N GLY A 21 3.83 1.55 -6.39
CA GLY A 21 4.03 2.99 -6.53
C GLY A 21 3.63 3.52 -7.91
N ALA A 22 3.91 2.77 -8.98
CA ALA A 22 3.45 3.11 -10.33
C ALA A 22 1.93 3.01 -10.45
N ALA A 23 1.31 2.00 -9.84
CA ALA A 23 -0.14 1.85 -9.80
C ALA A 23 -0.83 2.99 -9.05
N CYS A 24 -0.25 3.48 -7.94
CA CYS A 24 -0.77 4.65 -7.22
C CYS A 24 -0.77 5.92 -8.10
N LYS A 25 0.20 6.08 -8.99
CA LYS A 25 0.21 7.22 -9.93
C LYS A 25 -0.89 7.12 -10.99
N LEU A 26 -1.36 5.91 -11.28
CA LEU A 26 -2.40 5.65 -12.29
C LEU A 26 -3.81 5.61 -11.69
N PHE A 27 -3.95 5.18 -10.44
CA PHE A 27 -5.22 4.89 -9.78
C PHE A 27 -5.52 5.76 -8.55
N GLY A 28 -4.51 6.48 -8.05
CA GLY A 28 -4.63 7.39 -6.91
C GLY A 28 -5.13 8.79 -7.32
N PRO A 29 -4.99 9.77 -6.41
CA PRO A 29 -5.37 11.15 -6.68
C PRO A 29 -4.69 11.66 -7.96
N PRO A 30 -5.41 12.38 -8.83
CA PRO A 30 -4.83 12.90 -10.07
C PRO A 30 -3.69 13.87 -9.74
N LYS A 31 -2.47 13.61 -10.23
CA LYS A 31 -1.34 14.55 -10.12
C LYS A 31 -1.40 15.58 -11.25
N ARG A 32 -0.87 16.79 -11.04
CA ARG A 32 -0.71 17.82 -12.08
C ARG A 32 -0.03 17.18 -13.31
N ASP A 33 -0.50 17.53 -14.51
CA ASP A 33 0.11 17.06 -15.76
C ASP A 33 1.56 17.58 -15.84
N ASP A 34 2.53 16.66 -15.86
CA ASP A 34 3.97 16.96 -15.86
C ASP A 34 4.37 17.84 -17.06
N ARG A 35 3.54 17.89 -18.12
CA ARG A 35 3.73 18.78 -19.29
C ARG A 35 3.67 20.27 -18.97
N ARG A 36 3.09 20.67 -17.82
CA ARG A 36 3.08 22.06 -17.32
C ARG A 36 4.12 22.32 -16.22
N ALA A 37 4.94 21.33 -15.85
CA ALA A 37 5.95 21.46 -14.80
C ALA A 37 7.07 22.47 -15.11
N SER A 38 7.15 22.98 -16.35
CA SER A 38 8.09 24.01 -16.78
C SER A 38 7.68 25.44 -16.41
N GLU A 39 6.44 25.66 -15.94
CA GLU A 39 5.99 26.96 -15.45
C GLU A 39 6.56 27.26 -14.05
N PRO A 40 6.97 28.51 -13.76
CA PRO A 40 7.59 28.85 -12.49
C PRO A 40 6.70 28.51 -11.29
N VAL A 41 7.29 27.90 -10.26
CA VAL A 41 6.64 27.40 -9.03
C VAL A 41 5.79 28.48 -8.32
N ALA A 42 6.13 29.76 -8.52
CA ALA A 42 5.40 30.90 -7.96
C ALA A 42 4.00 31.14 -8.58
N ALA A 43 3.65 30.47 -9.69
CA ALA A 43 2.36 30.62 -10.38
C ALA A 43 1.38 29.46 -10.19
N VAL A 44 1.74 28.45 -9.38
CA VAL A 44 0.88 27.28 -9.14
C VAL A 44 -0.28 27.68 -8.24
N ALA A 45 -1.51 27.46 -8.71
CA ALA A 45 -2.70 27.76 -7.92
C ALA A 45 -2.69 26.94 -6.61
N PRO A 46 -3.15 27.48 -5.47
CA PRO A 46 -3.15 26.77 -4.18
C PRO A 46 -3.80 25.38 -4.25
N GLU A 47 -4.86 25.24 -5.04
CA GLU A 47 -5.58 23.98 -5.28
C GLU A 47 -4.72 22.92 -6.00
N GLU A 48 -3.93 23.33 -6.99
CA GLU A 48 -3.01 22.43 -7.71
C GLU A 48 -1.89 21.93 -6.79
N LYS A 49 -1.38 22.80 -5.92
CA LYS A 49 -0.38 22.44 -4.92
C LYS A 49 -0.94 21.44 -3.92
N ALA A 50 -2.13 21.70 -3.36
CA ALA A 50 -2.79 20.80 -2.42
C ALA A 50 -3.05 19.42 -3.03
N ARG A 51 -3.46 19.37 -4.31
CA ARG A 51 -3.65 18.12 -5.04
C ARG A 51 -2.34 17.33 -5.21
N GLY A 52 -1.23 18.02 -5.50
CA GLY A 52 0.10 17.41 -5.57
C GLY A 52 0.54 16.83 -4.22
N GLU A 53 0.36 17.59 -3.14
CA GLU A 53 0.67 17.15 -1.78
C GLU A 53 -0.18 15.94 -1.35
N LEU A 54 -1.47 15.93 -1.68
CA LEU A 54 -2.34 14.78 -1.46
C LEU A 54 -1.85 13.54 -2.21
N ALA A 55 -1.52 13.69 -3.50
CA ALA A 55 -1.02 12.58 -4.32
C ALA A 55 0.30 12.01 -3.76
N ASP A 56 1.23 12.87 -3.33
CA ASP A 56 2.51 12.45 -2.78
C ASP A 56 2.35 11.77 -1.41
N ALA A 57 1.51 12.33 -0.53
CA ALA A 57 1.17 11.73 0.75
C ALA A 57 0.48 10.36 0.58
N PHE A 58 -0.42 10.25 -0.41
CA PHE A 58 -1.11 9.00 -0.74
C PHE A 58 -0.13 7.92 -1.19
N VAL A 59 0.77 8.24 -2.14
CA VAL A 59 1.79 7.30 -2.63
C VAL A 59 2.70 6.85 -1.48
N MET A 60 3.15 7.79 -0.64
CA MET A 60 4.01 7.49 0.51
C MET A 60 3.33 6.50 1.48
N ALA A 61 2.07 6.78 1.85
CA ALA A 61 1.30 5.95 2.75
C ALA A 61 1.13 4.52 2.21
N VAL A 62 0.71 4.40 0.95
CA VAL A 62 0.47 3.10 0.31
C VAL A 62 1.77 2.31 0.15
N VAL A 63 2.85 2.94 -0.34
CA VAL A 63 4.15 2.26 -0.52
C VAL A 63 4.72 1.80 0.82
N SER A 64 4.59 2.59 1.87
CA SER A 64 5.10 2.25 3.20
C SER A 64 4.33 1.08 3.79
N ALA A 65 3.00 1.12 3.80
CA ALA A 65 2.17 0.01 4.25
C ALA A 65 2.42 -1.26 3.43
N PHE A 66 2.46 -1.16 2.10
CA PHE A 66 2.71 -2.31 1.24
C PHE A 66 4.10 -2.92 1.48
N SER A 67 5.13 -2.09 1.65
CA SER A 67 6.49 -2.56 1.98
C SER A 67 6.49 -3.42 3.25
N GLU A 68 5.84 -2.94 4.31
CA GLU A 68 5.76 -3.67 5.57
C GLU A 68 4.96 -4.97 5.43
N ALA A 69 3.84 -4.93 4.70
CA ALA A 69 3.04 -6.12 4.41
C ALA A 69 3.84 -7.18 3.64
N PHE A 70 4.58 -6.78 2.60
CA PHE A 70 5.42 -7.66 1.81
C PHE A 70 6.57 -8.24 2.63
N ASN A 71 7.23 -7.41 3.45
CA ASN A 71 8.29 -7.84 4.36
C ASN A 71 7.79 -8.94 5.29
N ASN A 72 6.66 -8.71 5.94
CA ASN A 72 6.04 -9.67 6.85
C ASN A 72 5.72 -10.99 6.12
N LEU A 73 5.17 -10.91 4.91
CA LEU A 73 4.81 -12.09 4.14
C LEU A 73 6.04 -12.89 3.69
N ALA A 74 7.07 -12.24 3.18
CA ALA A 74 8.29 -12.91 2.75
C ALA A 74 9.07 -13.51 3.94
N LEU A 75 9.15 -12.79 5.07
CA LEU A 75 9.91 -13.22 6.25
C LEU A 75 9.19 -14.29 7.08
N HIS A 76 7.85 -14.27 7.12
CA HIS A 76 7.07 -15.19 7.94
C HIS A 76 6.40 -16.29 7.12
N GLY A 77 5.79 -15.94 5.98
CA GLY A 77 5.09 -16.89 5.11
C GLY A 77 6.05 -17.90 4.44
N TYR A 78 7.28 -17.51 4.14
CA TYR A 78 8.26 -18.37 3.45
C TYR A 78 9.47 -18.70 4.31
N ARG A 79 9.35 -18.55 5.63
CA ARG A 79 10.44 -18.82 6.57
C ARG A 79 10.91 -20.27 6.47
N GLY A 80 12.22 -20.46 6.31
CA GLY A 80 12.84 -21.79 6.30
C GLY A 80 12.85 -22.49 4.95
N VAL A 81 12.29 -21.88 3.90
CA VAL A 81 12.44 -22.38 2.52
C VAL A 81 13.79 -21.94 1.97
N THR A 82 14.74 -22.87 1.89
CA THR A 82 16.10 -22.60 1.38
C THR A 82 16.25 -22.93 -0.10
N ASP A 83 15.38 -23.77 -0.64
CA ASP A 83 15.34 -24.11 -2.06
C ASP A 83 14.48 -23.09 -2.82
N LYS A 84 15.12 -22.29 -3.68
CA LYS A 84 14.43 -21.30 -4.52
C LYS A 84 13.43 -21.93 -5.49
N SER A 85 13.59 -23.20 -5.86
CA SER A 85 12.65 -23.92 -6.73
C SER A 85 11.37 -24.36 -6.01
N ALA A 86 11.41 -24.43 -4.68
CA ALA A 86 10.28 -24.73 -3.80
C ALA A 86 9.60 -23.47 -3.25
N LEU A 87 10.09 -22.28 -3.61
CA LEU A 87 9.51 -21.02 -3.16
C LEU A 87 8.14 -20.82 -3.81
N GLY A 88 7.10 -20.66 -2.99
CA GLY A 88 5.78 -20.28 -3.50
C GLY A 88 5.78 -18.88 -4.08
N ARG A 89 4.61 -18.44 -4.57
CA ARG A 89 4.47 -17.13 -5.21
C ARG A 89 3.61 -16.19 -4.39
N ILE A 90 3.97 -14.92 -4.45
CA ILE A 90 3.16 -13.79 -4.00
C ILE A 90 2.57 -13.16 -5.26
N ASP A 91 1.26 -13.23 -5.38
CA ASP A 91 0.47 -12.64 -6.43
C ASP A 91 -0.14 -11.32 -5.94
N ILE A 92 0.11 -10.24 -6.66
CA ILE A 92 -0.28 -8.87 -6.30
C ILE A 92 -1.21 -8.34 -7.38
N LYS A 93 -2.37 -7.84 -6.99
CA LYS A 93 -3.30 -7.12 -7.86
C LYS A 93 -3.52 -5.73 -7.30
N VAL A 94 -3.43 -4.72 -8.16
CA VAL A 94 -3.71 -3.33 -7.80
C VAL A 94 -4.77 -2.77 -8.76
N TYR A 95 -5.84 -2.22 -8.21
CA TYR A 95 -6.91 -1.63 -9.01
C TYR A 95 -7.53 -0.42 -8.33
N ALA A 96 -8.08 0.47 -9.17
CA ALA A 96 -8.88 1.59 -8.72
C ALA A 96 -10.28 1.11 -8.36
N GLN A 97 -10.84 1.67 -7.30
CA GLN A 97 -12.25 1.59 -6.95
C GLN A 97 -12.78 3.04 -6.89
N PRO A 98 -13.37 3.56 -7.99
CA PRO A 98 -13.99 4.88 -7.99
C PRO A 98 -15.14 4.92 -6.96
N ILE A 99 -15.28 6.04 -6.27
CA ILE A 99 -16.41 6.31 -5.36
C ILE A 99 -17.32 7.36 -6.01
N ASP A 100 -16.72 8.47 -6.47
CA ASP A 100 -17.36 9.52 -7.27
C ASP A 100 -16.31 10.22 -8.16
N ASP A 101 -16.64 11.38 -8.74
CA ASP A 101 -15.74 12.13 -9.65
C ASP A 101 -14.55 12.78 -8.93
N GLU A 102 -14.64 12.98 -7.61
CA GLU A 102 -13.63 13.66 -6.79
C GLU A 102 -13.01 12.75 -5.71
N SER A 103 -13.46 11.50 -5.63
CA SER A 103 -12.99 10.54 -4.64
C SER A 103 -12.91 9.11 -5.17
N GLY A 104 -12.00 8.35 -4.60
CA GLY A 104 -11.77 6.98 -5.00
C GLY A 104 -10.91 6.23 -4.00
N ALA A 105 -10.59 4.99 -4.34
CA ALA A 105 -9.68 4.17 -3.56
C ALA A 105 -8.73 3.37 -4.46
N VAL A 106 -7.55 3.08 -3.93
CA VAL A 106 -6.67 2.03 -4.46
C VAL A 106 -6.82 0.81 -3.59
N VAL A 107 -7.12 -0.32 -4.23
CA VAL A 107 -7.20 -1.63 -3.60
C VAL A 107 -5.99 -2.44 -4.02
N ILE A 108 -5.29 -3.00 -3.03
CA ILE A 108 -4.19 -3.93 -3.22
C ILE A 108 -4.61 -5.28 -2.65
N GLU A 109 -4.71 -6.29 -3.50
CA GLU A 109 -4.89 -7.67 -3.10
C GLU A 109 -3.55 -8.40 -3.22
N VAL A 110 -3.12 -9.03 -2.14
CA VAL A 110 -1.93 -9.86 -2.08
C VAL A 110 -2.38 -11.27 -1.76
N THR A 111 -2.11 -12.22 -2.64
CA THR A 111 -2.42 -13.64 -2.43
C THR A 111 -1.15 -14.46 -2.41
N ASP A 112 -1.06 -15.40 -1.47
CA ASP A 112 0.13 -16.23 -1.32
C ASP A 112 -0.17 -17.66 -0.85
N THR A 113 0.85 -18.51 -0.96
CA THR A 113 0.80 -19.92 -0.57
C THR A 113 1.80 -20.26 0.53
N GLY A 114 2.29 -19.25 1.24
CA GLY A 114 3.18 -19.42 2.37
C GLY A 114 2.43 -19.97 3.59
N HIS A 115 3.14 -20.06 4.71
CA HIS A 115 2.53 -20.31 6.00
C HIS A 115 1.58 -19.16 6.35
N ALA A 116 0.38 -19.52 6.82
CA ALA A 116 -0.62 -18.56 7.27
C ALA A 116 -0.01 -17.56 8.24
N PHE A 117 0.06 -16.32 7.81
CA PHE A 117 0.48 -15.19 8.61
C PHE A 117 -0.69 -14.23 8.68
N ASP A 118 -1.37 -14.17 9.82
CA ASP A 118 -2.44 -13.20 10.03
C ASP A 118 -1.84 -11.91 10.62
N PRO A 119 -1.74 -10.81 9.83
CA PRO A 119 -1.25 -9.54 10.34
C PRO A 119 -2.16 -8.95 11.41
N ALA A 120 -3.43 -9.36 11.49
CA ALA A 120 -4.37 -8.88 12.50
C ALA A 120 -4.23 -9.60 13.85
N GLN A 121 -3.68 -10.82 13.90
CA GLN A 121 -3.58 -11.64 15.12
C GLN A 121 -2.36 -11.40 16.01
N TYR A 122 -1.36 -10.62 15.57
CA TYR A 122 -0.28 -10.18 16.46
C TYR A 122 -0.79 -9.03 17.35
N LEU A 123 -1.55 -9.40 18.38
CA LEU A 123 -2.31 -8.50 19.26
C LEU A 123 -1.66 -8.26 20.62
N GLU A 124 -0.52 -8.88 20.92
CA GLU A 124 0.25 -8.56 22.13
C GLU A 124 1.47 -7.73 21.72
N LEU A 125 1.37 -6.42 21.91
CA LEU A 125 2.53 -5.55 22.04
C LEU A 125 3.30 -6.03 23.27
N PRO A 126 4.53 -6.56 23.16
CA PRO A 126 5.40 -6.60 24.32
C PRO A 126 5.73 -5.16 24.68
N ASP A 127 5.66 -4.81 25.96
CA ASP A 127 6.05 -3.50 26.51
C ASP A 127 7.53 -3.13 26.26
N GLU A 128 8.28 -4.02 25.62
CA GLU A 128 9.66 -3.82 25.18
C GLU A 128 9.69 -3.88 23.65
N LEU A 129 9.94 -2.75 22.98
CA LEU A 129 10.07 -2.66 21.52
C LEU A 129 11.53 -2.86 21.07
N PRO A 130 11.92 -4.05 20.56
CA PRO A 130 13.03 -4.19 19.64
C PRO A 130 12.47 -4.50 18.24
N GLU A 131 12.13 -3.48 17.45
CA GLU A 131 11.81 -3.53 16.00
C GLU A 131 10.60 -4.41 15.54
N ARG A 132 10.17 -5.41 16.31
CA ARG A 132 9.08 -6.34 16.02
C ARG A 132 7.75 -5.75 16.50
N GLY A 133 7.07 -5.03 15.62
CA GLY A 133 5.73 -4.48 15.89
C GLY A 133 5.43 -3.19 15.14
N MET A 134 6.46 -2.45 14.72
CA MET A 134 6.32 -1.20 13.97
C MET A 134 5.67 -1.40 12.60
N GLY A 135 5.98 -2.48 11.90
CA GLY A 135 5.44 -2.72 10.55
C GLY A 135 3.92 -2.79 10.53
N LEU A 136 3.31 -3.48 11.49
CA LEU A 136 1.84 -3.56 11.58
C LEU A 136 1.22 -2.22 11.96
N PHE A 137 1.86 -1.47 12.86
CA PHE A 137 1.43 -0.12 13.21
C PHE A 137 1.43 0.78 11.97
N ILE A 138 2.50 0.76 11.17
CA ILE A 138 2.61 1.52 9.91
C ILE A 138 1.46 1.18 8.96
N ILE A 139 1.19 -0.12 8.74
CA ILE A 139 0.10 -0.55 7.85
C ILE A 139 -1.24 -0.01 8.35
N ARG A 140 -1.53 -0.14 9.66
CA ARG A 140 -2.79 0.33 10.28
C ARG A 140 -2.93 1.84 10.29
N SER A 141 -1.83 2.58 10.48
CA SER A 141 -1.85 4.04 10.48
C SER A 141 -2.06 4.61 9.08
N PHE A 142 -1.61 3.90 8.03
CA PHE A 142 -1.70 4.40 6.67
C PHE A 142 -2.91 3.88 5.89
N MET A 143 -3.34 2.63 6.07
CA MET A 143 -4.44 2.07 5.30
C MET A 143 -5.79 2.29 5.99
N ASP A 144 -6.84 2.55 5.22
CA ASP A 144 -8.17 2.80 5.77
C ASP A 144 -8.95 1.49 6.00
N GLU A 145 -8.56 0.41 5.31
CA GLU A 145 -9.08 -0.93 5.52
C GLU A 145 -7.99 -1.98 5.29
N ILE A 146 -7.97 -2.98 6.16
CA ILE A 146 -7.09 -4.14 6.09
C ILE A 146 -7.96 -5.37 6.34
N ARG A 147 -7.97 -6.30 5.40
CA ARG A 147 -8.68 -7.57 5.52
C ARG A 147 -7.73 -8.71 5.25
N TYR A 148 -7.75 -9.73 6.10
CA TYR A 148 -6.98 -10.95 5.90
C TYR A 148 -7.91 -12.16 5.92
N GLU A 149 -7.83 -12.96 4.86
CA GLU A 149 -8.60 -14.19 4.70
C GLU A 149 -7.63 -15.36 4.57
N LYS A 150 -7.65 -16.23 5.59
CA LYS A 150 -6.85 -17.45 5.60
C LYS A 150 -7.52 -18.51 4.72
N GLY A 151 -6.90 -18.88 3.61
CA GLY A 151 -7.28 -20.05 2.81
C GLY A 151 -6.10 -20.62 2.02
N PRO A 152 -6.34 -21.57 1.10
CA PRO A 152 -5.47 -21.81 -0.04
C PRO A 152 -6.02 -21.08 -1.27
N PRO A 153 -5.47 -19.92 -1.70
CA PRO A 153 -4.38 -19.14 -1.09
C PRO A 153 -4.82 -18.24 0.08
N HIS A 154 -3.87 -17.76 0.88
CA HIS A 154 -4.08 -16.67 1.83
C HIS A 154 -4.28 -15.36 1.05
N THR A 155 -5.15 -14.48 1.53
CA THR A 155 -5.44 -13.19 0.86
C THR A 155 -5.38 -12.05 1.85
N LEU A 156 -4.52 -11.07 1.59
CA LEU A 156 -4.45 -9.79 2.28
C LEU A 156 -4.95 -8.69 1.35
N THR A 157 -5.97 -7.96 1.78
CA THR A 157 -6.52 -6.82 1.06
C THR A 157 -6.23 -5.54 1.83
N LEU A 158 -5.60 -4.58 1.17
CA LEU A 158 -5.32 -3.25 1.70
C LEU A 158 -6.08 -2.21 0.86
N VAL A 159 -6.81 -1.31 1.52
CA VAL A 159 -7.55 -0.23 0.84
C VAL A 159 -7.07 1.13 1.36
N LYS A 160 -6.74 2.03 0.42
CA LYS A 160 -6.51 3.45 0.72
C LYS A 160 -7.44 4.31 -0.12
N ARG A 161 -8.25 5.13 0.55
CA ARG A 161 -9.17 6.11 -0.02
C ARG A 161 -8.49 7.46 -0.16
N TRP A 162 -8.99 8.24 -1.10
CA TRP A 162 -8.61 9.63 -1.31
C TRP A 162 -9.85 10.44 -1.69
N SER A 163 -9.82 11.74 -1.37
CA SER A 163 -10.84 12.71 -1.76
C SER A 163 -10.19 14.06 -2.05
N LEU A 164 -10.60 14.68 -3.15
CA LEU A 164 -10.21 16.04 -3.53
C LEU A 164 -11.08 17.09 -2.84
N ALA A 165 -12.24 16.69 -2.31
CA ALA A 165 -13.07 17.58 -1.52
C ALA A 165 -12.27 18.00 -0.29
N SER A 166 -11.91 19.28 -0.25
CA SER A 166 -11.17 19.92 0.84
C SER A 166 -11.66 19.41 2.18
N SER A 167 -10.77 18.82 2.97
CA SER A 167 -11.01 18.53 4.39
C SER A 167 -11.35 19.86 5.09
N THR A 168 -12.63 20.16 5.12
CA THR A 168 -13.24 21.32 5.78
C THR A 168 -14.22 20.79 6.82
N ALA A 169 -13.81 19.77 7.56
CA ALA A 169 -14.65 19.14 8.59
C ALA A 169 -13.79 18.57 9.72
N ALA A 170 -13.02 19.44 10.38
CA ALA A 170 -12.47 19.17 11.72
C ALA A 170 -12.22 20.48 12.47
N ALA A 171 -13.22 21.35 12.52
CA ALA A 171 -13.33 22.40 13.53
C ALA A 171 -14.82 22.63 13.80
N SER A 172 -15.34 21.93 14.80
CA SER A 172 -16.61 22.24 15.47
C SER A 172 -16.41 22.02 16.97
N PRO A 173 -17.12 22.79 17.80
CA PRO A 173 -16.56 23.53 18.94
C PRO A 173 -16.41 22.74 20.24
#